data_AF-A0A950BDP8-F1
#
_entry.id   AF-A0A950BDP8-F1
#
_cell.length_a   1.000
_cell.length_b   1.000
_cell.length_c   1.000
_cell.angle_alpha   90.00
_cell.angle_beta   90.00
_cell.angle_gamma   90.00
#
_symmetry.space_group_name_H-M   'P 1'
#
loop_
_entity.id
_entity.type
_entity.pdbx_description
1 polymer ?
#
loop_
_entity_poly.entity_id
_entity_poly.type
_entity_poly.pdbx_seq_one_letter_code
_entity_poly.pdbx_strand_id
1 'polypeptide(L)'
;MHFLLAFNPLAPIMDPIVAGLKTVLLGIFGTTHSLGWSLVLLAALVKLVLWPLSQMQFKSMAEMQRIAPQVKALQAKLKGDPQKMNQEVMALYKEHGVNPMAGCLPLLIQLPILFSLYAAITDPSLERFKTEGWLWIGSALAHLLPAGTVAMSLKEPDLILLALYVVS
;
A
#
# COMPACT_ATOMS: atom_id res chain seq x y z
N MET A 1 -9.62 -3.89 -19.72
CA MET A 1 -9.50 -3.22 -18.41
C MET A 1 -9.03 -1.76 -18.48
N HIS A 2 -9.23 -1.06 -19.61
CA HIS A 2 -9.14 0.41 -19.69
C HIS A 2 -10.42 1.11 -19.16
N PHE A 3 -11.50 0.35 -19.02
CA PHE A 3 -12.84 0.85 -18.67
C PHE A 3 -12.99 1.24 -17.19
N LEU A 4 -12.16 0.68 -16.29
CA LEU A 4 -12.19 1.01 -14.85
C LEU A 4 -11.45 2.32 -14.50
N LEU A 5 -10.53 2.78 -15.35
CA LEU A 5 -9.84 4.08 -15.17
C LEU A 5 -10.63 5.25 -15.76
N ALA A 6 -11.41 5.02 -16.83
CA ALA A 6 -12.24 6.06 -17.47
C ALA A 6 -13.44 6.50 -16.62
N PHE A 7 -13.90 5.66 -15.69
CA PHE A 7 -15.02 5.95 -14.78
C PHE A 7 -14.57 6.27 -13.34
N ASN A 8 -13.30 6.63 -13.14
CA ASN A 8 -12.81 7.01 -11.82
C ASN A 8 -13.00 8.52 -11.59
N PRO A 9 -13.89 8.97 -10.68
CA PRO A 9 -14.05 10.38 -10.35
C PRO A 9 -12.80 11.02 -9.72
N LEU A 10 -11.80 10.20 -9.38
CA LEU A 10 -10.51 10.62 -8.81
C LEU A 10 -9.40 10.83 -9.87
N ALA A 11 -9.65 10.53 -11.16
CA ALA A 11 -8.69 10.70 -12.25
C ALA A 11 -7.99 12.09 -12.28
N PRO A 12 -8.70 13.24 -12.18
CA PRO A 12 -8.04 14.55 -12.27
C PRO A 12 -7.11 14.86 -11.07
N ILE A 13 -7.28 14.17 -9.94
CA ILE A 13 -6.40 14.31 -8.76
C ILE A 13 -5.19 13.37 -8.88
N MET A 14 -5.38 12.21 -9.52
CA MET A 14 -4.35 11.19 -9.66
C MET A 14 -3.38 11.48 -10.81
N ASP A 15 -3.82 12.07 -11.91
CA ASP A 15 -2.99 12.37 -13.09
C ASP A 15 -1.70 13.17 -12.78
N PRO A 16 -1.71 14.28 -12.01
CA PRO A 16 -0.48 15.00 -11.68
C PRO A 16 0.46 14.17 -10.77
N ILE A 17 -0.10 13.34 -9.91
CA ILE A 17 0.65 12.45 -9.01
C ILE A 17 1.34 11.36 -9.85
N VAL A 18 0.62 10.77 -10.79
CA VAL A 18 1.14 9.74 -11.71
C VAL A 18 2.21 10.33 -12.63
N ALA A 19 2.02 11.54 -13.14
CA ALA A 19 3.02 12.23 -13.95
C ALA A 19 4.31 12.50 -13.16
N GLY A 20 4.20 13.02 -11.93
CA GLY A 20 5.35 13.23 -11.06
C GLY A 20 6.08 11.92 -10.74
N LEU A 21 5.33 10.86 -10.44
CA LEU A 21 5.89 9.53 -10.18
C LEU A 21 6.63 8.99 -11.40
N LYS A 22 6.09 9.16 -12.62
CA LYS A 22 6.75 8.76 -13.87
C LYS A 22 8.05 9.52 -14.08
N THR A 23 8.08 10.84 -13.86
CA THR A 23 9.30 11.64 -14.02
C THR A 23 10.42 11.17 -13.09
N VAL A 24 10.09 10.92 -11.82
CA VAL A 24 11.05 10.40 -10.84
C VAL A 24 11.51 8.99 -11.22
N LEU A 25 10.59 8.12 -11.64
CA LEU A 25 10.92 6.77 -12.06
C LEU A 25 11.84 6.74 -13.30
N LEU A 26 11.57 7.57 -14.31
CA LEU A 26 12.41 7.68 -15.50
C LEU A 26 13.80 8.26 -15.18
N GLY A 27 13.89 9.19 -14.22
CA GLY A 27 15.15 9.71 -13.72
C GLY A 27 16.01 8.62 -13.05
N ILE A 28 15.42 7.81 -12.18
CA ILE A 28 16.08 6.67 -11.51
C ILE A 28 16.44 5.57 -12.52
N PHE A 29 15.60 5.38 -13.54
CA PHE A 29 15.88 4.42 -14.61
C PHE A 29 17.08 4.83 -15.46
N GLY A 30 17.26 6.14 -15.72
CA GLY A 30 18.43 6.65 -16.42
C GLY A 30 19.76 6.31 -15.74
N THR A 31 19.78 6.13 -14.42
CA THR A 31 20.99 5.74 -13.67
C THR A 31 21.13 4.23 -13.52
N THR A 32 20.03 3.49 -13.46
CA THR A 32 20.06 2.07 -13.04
C THR A 32 19.93 1.08 -14.20
N HIS A 33 19.45 1.53 -15.35
CA HIS A 33 19.21 0.71 -16.56
C HIS A 33 18.34 -0.55 -16.34
N SER A 34 17.72 -0.72 -15.18
CA SER A 34 16.87 -1.85 -14.83
C SER A 34 15.61 -1.37 -14.14
N LEU A 35 14.45 -1.77 -14.68
CA LEU A 35 13.15 -1.30 -14.18
C LEU A 35 12.83 -1.79 -12.77
N GLY A 36 13.29 -2.99 -12.40
CA GLY A 36 13.04 -3.55 -11.07
C GLY A 36 13.80 -2.82 -9.95
N TRP A 37 15.09 -2.52 -10.16
CA TRP A 37 15.86 -1.71 -9.21
C TRP A 37 15.29 -0.29 -9.09
N SER A 38 14.86 0.32 -10.20
CA SER A 38 14.23 1.64 -10.18
C SER A 38 12.95 1.66 -9.35
N LEU A 39 12.15 0.59 -9.42
CA LEU A 39 10.92 0.46 -8.62
C LEU A 39 11.24 0.30 -7.13
N VAL A 40 12.25 -0.52 -6.79
CA VAL A 40 12.71 -0.73 -5.41
C VAL A 40 13.24 0.58 -4.81
N LEU A 41 14.06 1.31 -5.57
CA LEU A 41 14.60 2.62 -5.18
C LEU A 41 13.48 3.65 -4.99
N LEU A 42 12.52 3.69 -5.90
CA LEU A 42 11.35 4.57 -5.77
C LEU A 42 10.56 4.24 -4.50
N ALA A 43 10.28 2.96 -4.24
CA ALA A 43 9.58 2.53 -3.03
C ALA A 43 10.35 2.86 -1.75
N ALA A 44 11.68 2.69 -1.76
CA ALA A 44 12.55 3.06 -0.64
C ALA A 44 12.51 4.57 -0.37
N LEU A 45 12.57 5.39 -1.42
CA LEU A 45 12.54 6.85 -1.32
C LEU A 45 11.19 7.34 -0.77
N VAL A 46 10.08 6.79 -1.27
CA VAL A 46 8.73 7.07 -0.75
C VAL A 46 8.62 6.67 0.72
N LYS A 47 9.12 5.49 1.11
CA LYS A 47 9.17 5.07 2.53
C LYS A 47 10.00 6.00 3.39
N LEU A 48 11.11 6.54 2.87
CA LEU A 48 11.99 7.44 3.60
C LEU A 48 11.31 8.79 3.87
N VAL A 49 10.60 9.32 2.89
CA VAL A 49 9.78 10.56 3.03
C VAL A 49 8.60 10.34 3.98
N LEU A 50 7.97 9.15 3.94
CA LEU A 50 6.84 8.81 4.81
C LEU A 50 7.26 8.33 6.21
N TRP A 51 8.55 8.07 6.45
CA TRP A 51 9.08 7.61 7.74
C TRP A 51 8.63 8.42 8.96
N PRO A 52 8.71 9.76 8.98
CA PRO A 52 8.23 10.54 10.13
C PRO A 52 6.73 10.36 10.38
N LEU A 53 5.94 10.22 9.31
CA LEU A 53 4.50 9.97 9.42
C LEU A 53 4.23 8.57 9.97
N SER A 54 4.96 7.55 9.50
CA SER A 54 4.84 6.19 10.01
C SER A 54 5.18 6.09 11.50
N GLN A 55 6.19 6.82 11.98
CA GLN A 55 6.53 6.86 13.42
C GLN A 55 5.38 7.40 14.27
N MET A 56 4.69 8.44 13.79
CA MET A 56 3.49 8.97 14.46
C MET A 56 2.35 7.94 14.51
N GLN A 57 2.16 7.19 13.43
CA GLN A 57 1.15 6.13 13.36
C GLN A 57 1.45 4.97 14.32
N PHE A 58 2.71 4.53 14.39
CA PHE A 58 3.13 3.49 15.34
C PHE A 58 2.93 3.91 16.79
N LYS A 59 3.28 5.15 17.14
CA LYS A 59 3.05 5.69 18.49
C LYS A 59 1.55 5.70 18.84
N SER A 60 0.70 6.13 17.92
CA SER A 60 -0.75 6.14 18.14
C SER A 60 -1.32 4.73 18.32
N MET A 61 -0.84 3.74 17.55
CA MET A 61 -1.28 2.34 17.66
C MET A 61 -0.84 1.70 18.99
N ALA A 62 0.36 1.99 19.46
CA ALA A 62 0.86 1.48 20.74
C ALA A 62 0.03 2.00 21.94
N GLU A 63 -0.30 3.29 21.95
CA GLU A 63 -1.17 3.85 22.99
C GLU A 63 -2.61 3.30 22.89
N MET A 64 -3.08 3.01 21.67
CA MET A 64 -4.38 2.38 21.47
C MET A 64 -4.46 0.96 22.06
N GLN A 65 -3.37 0.19 21.97
CA GLN A 65 -3.27 -1.13 22.62
C GLN A 65 -3.24 -1.02 24.15
N ARG A 66 -2.64 0.04 24.70
CA ARG A 66 -2.61 0.30 26.15
C ARG A 66 -3.99 0.60 26.73
N ILE A 67 -4.84 1.33 26.00
CA ILE A 67 -6.20 1.69 26.43
C ILE A 67 -7.26 0.63 26.05
N ALA A 68 -6.94 -0.32 25.18
CA ALA A 68 -7.82 -1.42 24.80
C ALA A 68 -8.50 -2.16 25.99
N PRO A 69 -7.82 -2.48 27.12
CA PRO A 69 -8.49 -3.07 28.28
C PRO A 69 -9.53 -2.15 28.92
N GLN A 70 -9.27 -0.84 28.98
CA GLN A 70 -10.21 0.14 29.53
C GLN A 70 -11.44 0.29 28.63
N VAL A 71 -11.22 0.31 27.31
CA VAL A 71 -12.31 0.30 26.30
C VAL A 71 -13.19 -0.95 26.48
N LYS A 72 -12.60 -2.13 26.69
CA LYS A 72 -13.36 -3.37 26.94
C LYS A 72 -14.16 -3.31 28.24
N ALA A 73 -13.61 -2.74 29.30
CA ALA A 73 -14.33 -2.56 30.57
C ALA A 73 -15.52 -1.60 30.41
N LEU A 74 -15.35 -0.53 29.63
CA LEU A 74 -16.39 0.44 29.32
C LEU A 74 -17.51 -0.16 28.47
N GLN A 75 -17.14 -0.93 27.44
CA GLN A 75 -18.08 -1.71 26.62
C GLN A 75 -18.85 -2.73 27.46
N ALA A 76 -18.22 -3.36 28.46
CA ALA A 76 -18.89 -4.31 29.35
C ALA A 76 -19.91 -3.64 30.28
N LYS A 77 -19.64 -2.41 30.74
CA LYS A 77 -20.56 -1.62 31.58
C LYS A 77 -21.73 -1.02 30.80
N LEU A 78 -21.53 -0.68 29.52
CA LEU A 78 -22.49 0.05 28.69
C LEU A 78 -23.15 -0.81 27.59
N LYS A 79 -23.16 -2.15 27.74
CA LYS A 79 -23.74 -3.08 26.75
C LYS A 79 -25.19 -2.80 26.35
N GLY A 80 -25.95 -2.12 27.20
CA GLY A 80 -27.36 -1.79 26.97
C GLY A 80 -27.62 -0.48 26.21
N ASP A 81 -26.60 0.36 26.01
CA ASP A 81 -26.76 1.67 25.37
C ASP A 81 -25.60 1.95 24.40
N PRO A 82 -25.75 1.58 23.11
CA PRO A 82 -24.68 1.75 22.13
C PRO A 82 -24.36 3.21 21.84
N GLN A 83 -25.32 4.13 22.04
CA GLN A 83 -25.13 5.55 21.78
C GLN A 83 -24.25 6.18 22.86
N LYS A 84 -24.53 5.86 24.13
CA LYS A 84 -23.70 6.29 25.27
C LYS A 84 -22.33 5.61 25.26
N MET A 85 -22.27 4.33 24.89
CA MET A 85 -21.00 3.61 24.72
C MET A 85 -20.06 4.30 23.73
N ASN A 86 -20.56 4.72 22.56
CA ASN A 86 -19.71 5.33 21.53
C ASN A 86 -19.17 6.71 21.98
N GLN A 87 -19.98 7.48 22.72
CA GLN A 87 -19.57 8.77 23.28
C GLN A 87 -18.48 8.62 24.33
N GLU A 88 -18.66 7.69 25.28
CA GLU A 88 -17.71 7.45 26.37
C GLU A 88 -16.39 6.85 25.84
N VAL A 89 -16.45 5.95 24.87
CA VAL A 89 -15.26 5.40 24.20
C VAL A 89 -14.49 6.52 23.48
N MET A 90 -15.18 7.43 22.79
CA MET A 90 -14.53 8.56 22.12
C MET A 90 -13.96 9.58 23.11
N ALA A 91 -14.64 9.82 24.24
CA ALA A 91 -14.13 10.64 25.33
C ALA A 91 -12.84 10.05 25.91
N LEU A 92 -12.82 8.73 26.16
CA LEU A 92 -11.64 8.01 26.66
C LEU A 92 -10.45 8.12 25.70
N TYR A 93 -10.68 7.98 24.39
CA TYR A 93 -9.65 8.19 23.37
C TYR A 93 -9.09 9.62 23.41
N LYS A 94 -9.96 10.62 23.60
CA LYS A 94 -9.58 12.04 23.66
C LYS A 94 -8.80 12.38 24.93
N GLU A 95 -9.18 11.82 26.08
CA GLU A 95 -8.46 11.98 27.36
C GLU A 95 -7.04 11.42 27.29
N HIS A 96 -6.85 10.29 26.61
CA HIS A 96 -5.53 9.67 26.42
C HIS A 96 -4.76 10.24 25.22
N GLY A 97 -5.32 11.21 24.48
CA GLY A 97 -4.68 11.84 23.33
C GLY A 97 -4.46 10.90 22.14
N VAL A 98 -5.24 9.81 22.04
CA VAL A 98 -5.12 8.82 20.97
C VAL A 98 -6.13 9.09 19.87
N ASN A 99 -5.67 9.17 18.62
CA ASN A 99 -6.57 9.35 17.48
C ASN A 99 -6.84 7.99 16.81
N PRO A 100 -8.07 7.44 16.87
CA PRO A 100 -8.40 6.17 16.22
C PRO A 100 -8.18 6.18 14.71
N MET A 101 -8.28 7.36 14.07
CA MET A 101 -8.08 7.50 12.63
C MET A 101 -6.62 7.50 12.21
N ALA A 102 -5.69 7.74 13.14
CA ALA A 102 -4.26 7.67 12.83
C ALA A 102 -3.81 6.24 12.49
N GLY A 103 -4.52 5.22 12.97
CA GLY A 103 -4.23 3.81 12.69
C GLY A 103 -4.63 3.34 11.28
N CYS A 104 -5.67 3.91 10.68
CA CYS A 104 -6.09 3.56 9.31
C CYS A 104 -5.49 4.47 8.22
N LEU A 105 -4.84 5.56 8.63
CA LEU A 105 -4.14 6.48 7.74
C LEU A 105 -3.07 5.85 6.82
N PRO A 106 -2.26 4.84 7.23
CA PRO A 106 -1.32 4.21 6.32
C PRO A 106 -2.03 3.40 5.23
N LEU A 107 -3.14 2.76 5.55
CA LEU A 107 -3.94 2.00 4.58
C LEU A 107 -4.54 2.93 3.52
N LEU A 108 -5.07 4.07 3.96
CA LEU A 108 -5.63 5.09 3.07
C LEU A 108 -4.59 5.71 2.13
N ILE A 109 -3.34 5.88 2.58
CA ILE A 109 -2.24 6.39 1.73
C ILE A 109 -1.69 5.30 0.82
N GLN A 110 -1.67 4.04 1.29
CA GLN A 110 -1.13 2.91 0.53
C GLN A 110 -2.02 2.54 -0.66
N LEU A 111 -3.35 2.66 -0.52
CA LEU A 111 -4.29 2.34 -1.60
C LEU A 111 -4.01 3.16 -2.88
N PRO A 112 -3.93 4.50 -2.86
CA PRO A 112 -3.56 5.31 -4.03
C PRO A 112 -2.21 4.96 -4.64
N ILE A 113 -1.19 4.69 -3.81
CA ILE A 113 0.15 4.33 -4.30
C ILE A 113 0.10 3.00 -5.04
N LEU A 114 -0.63 2.02 -4.51
CA LEU A 114 -0.82 0.72 -5.16
C LEU A 114 -1.55 0.86 -6.50
N PHE A 115 -2.63 1.64 -6.55
CA PHE A 115 -3.35 1.90 -7.80
C PHE A 115 -2.49 2.66 -8.83
N SER A 116 -1.68 3.62 -8.38
CA SER A 116 -0.77 4.39 -9.24
C SER A 116 0.34 3.51 -9.82
N LEU A 117 0.90 2.61 -9.00
CA LEU A 117 1.90 1.64 -9.43
C LEU A 117 1.31 0.65 -10.43
N TYR A 118 0.12 0.13 -10.15
CA TYR A 118 -0.60 -0.77 -11.05
C TYR A 118 -0.94 -0.10 -12.39
N ALA A 119 -1.40 1.14 -12.36
CA ALA A 119 -1.66 1.95 -13.55
C ALA A 119 -0.37 2.18 -14.36
N ALA A 120 0.76 2.49 -13.70
CA ALA A 120 2.04 2.65 -14.36
C ALA A 120 2.55 1.36 -15.02
N ILE A 121 2.39 0.20 -14.37
CA ILE A 121 2.82 -1.11 -14.93
C ILE A 121 1.92 -1.57 -16.09
N THR A 122 0.62 -1.25 -16.03
CA THR A 122 -0.35 -1.63 -17.07
C THR A 122 -0.41 -0.66 -18.25
N ASP A 123 0.29 0.47 -18.15
CA ASP A 123 0.33 1.50 -19.19
C ASP A 123 1.03 0.96 -20.45
N PRO A 124 0.36 0.97 -21.61
CA PRO A 124 0.94 0.50 -22.88
C PRO A 124 2.15 1.30 -23.33
N SER A 125 2.40 2.51 -22.81
CA SER A 125 3.60 3.29 -23.09
C SER A 125 4.88 2.71 -22.47
N LEU A 126 4.75 1.80 -21.50
CA LEU A 126 5.87 1.12 -20.84
C LEU A 126 5.97 -0.34 -21.29
N GLU A 127 6.05 -0.57 -22.61
CA GLU A 127 6.21 -1.90 -23.22
C GLU A 127 7.45 -2.67 -22.72
N ARG A 128 8.42 -1.97 -22.13
CA ARG A 128 9.65 -2.55 -21.56
C ARG A 128 9.36 -3.45 -20.34
N PHE A 129 8.26 -3.23 -19.62
CA PHE A 129 7.82 -4.16 -18.56
C PHE A 129 7.30 -5.51 -19.10
N LYS A 130 6.94 -5.59 -20.39
CA LYS A 130 6.53 -6.86 -21.01
C LYS A 130 7.72 -7.76 -21.34
N THR A 131 8.91 -7.19 -21.50
CA THR A 131 10.10 -7.84 -22.08
C THR A 131 11.21 -8.06 -21.06
N GLU A 132 11.30 -7.25 -20.01
CA GLU A 132 12.29 -7.45 -18.94
C GLU A 132 11.73 -8.31 -17.81
N GLY A 133 12.33 -9.48 -17.59
CA GLY A 133 12.15 -10.28 -16.38
C GLY A 133 12.95 -9.72 -15.20
N TRP A 134 12.51 -10.00 -13.98
CA TRP A 134 13.15 -9.51 -12.75
C TRP A 134 13.33 -10.63 -11.72
N LEU A 135 14.56 -10.85 -11.27
CA LEU A 135 14.97 -11.89 -10.30
C LEU A 135 14.62 -13.32 -10.76
N TRP A 136 13.41 -13.80 -10.49
CA TRP A 136 12.88 -15.11 -10.91
C TRP A 136 11.73 -14.99 -11.92
N ILE A 137 11.12 -13.80 -12.04
CA ILE A 137 10.01 -13.49 -12.97
C ILE A 137 10.59 -13.40 -14.37
N GLY A 138 10.09 -14.21 -15.32
CA GLY A 138 10.62 -14.29 -16.68
C GLY A 138 11.99 -14.98 -16.82
N SER A 139 12.46 -15.66 -15.77
CA SER A 139 13.69 -16.47 -15.82
C SER A 139 13.43 -17.88 -16.38
N ALA A 140 14.48 -18.60 -16.81
CA ALA A 140 14.38 -19.99 -17.24
C ALA A 140 13.81 -20.93 -16.15
N LEU A 141 13.84 -20.51 -14.88
CA LEU A 141 13.23 -21.21 -13.75
C LEU A 141 11.69 -21.15 -13.77
N ALA A 142 11.10 -20.08 -14.32
CA ALA A 142 9.65 -19.95 -14.48
C ALA A 142 9.08 -20.97 -15.48
N HIS A 143 9.90 -21.45 -16.41
CA HIS A 143 9.55 -22.50 -17.38
C HIS A 143 9.58 -23.93 -16.79
N LEU A 144 10.29 -24.15 -15.67
CA LEU A 144 10.41 -25.44 -14.99
C LEU A 144 9.28 -25.71 -13.98
N LEU A 145 8.44 -24.70 -13.72
CA LEU A 145 7.38 -24.74 -12.72
C LEU A 145 5.99 -24.68 -13.40
N PRO A 146 4.97 -25.37 -12.85
CA PRO A 146 3.64 -25.39 -13.45
C PRO A 146 3.03 -23.98 -13.52
N ALA A 147 2.36 -23.70 -14.64
CA ALA A 147 1.77 -22.39 -14.93
C ALA A 147 0.90 -21.89 -13.75
N GLY A 148 1.19 -20.67 -13.27
CA GLY A 148 0.49 -20.04 -12.14
C GLY A 148 1.22 -20.09 -10.80
N THR A 149 2.36 -20.79 -10.70
CA THR A 149 3.23 -20.73 -9.51
C THR A 149 4.23 -19.57 -9.57
N VAL A 150 4.73 -19.25 -10.77
CA VAL A 150 5.66 -18.14 -11.02
C VAL A 150 5.13 -17.31 -12.19
N ALA A 151 5.08 -15.98 -12.03
CA ALA A 151 4.67 -15.06 -13.07
C ALA A 151 5.68 -15.08 -14.23
N MET A 152 5.17 -15.20 -15.46
CA MET A 152 6.01 -15.16 -16.66
C MET A 152 6.34 -13.72 -17.06
N SER A 153 5.62 -12.74 -16.51
CA SER A 153 5.81 -11.32 -16.74
C SER A 153 5.40 -10.53 -15.49
N LEU A 154 6.01 -9.37 -15.24
CA LEU A 154 5.71 -8.51 -14.08
C LEU A 154 4.24 -8.04 -13.99
N LYS A 155 3.47 -8.26 -15.06
CA LYS A 155 2.04 -7.93 -15.14
C LYS A 155 1.14 -9.02 -14.52
N GLU A 156 1.62 -10.25 -14.39
CA GLU A 156 0.83 -11.38 -13.89
C GLU A 156 0.93 -11.49 -12.36
N PRO A 157 -0.17 -11.81 -11.65
CA PRO A 157 -0.13 -11.99 -10.21
C PRO A 157 0.66 -13.25 -9.83
N ASP A 158 1.75 -13.07 -9.09
CA ASP A 158 2.55 -14.14 -8.52
C ASP A 158 1.88 -14.72 -7.26
N LEU A 159 1.49 -16.00 -7.33
CA LEU A 159 0.85 -16.70 -6.22
C LEU A 159 1.82 -16.91 -5.05
N ILE A 160 3.12 -17.07 -5.34
CA ILE A 160 4.19 -17.17 -4.32
C ILE A 160 4.35 -15.85 -3.57
N LEU A 161 4.37 -14.71 -4.27
CA LEU A 161 4.49 -13.40 -3.61
C LEU A 161 3.24 -13.07 -2.80
N LEU A 162 2.05 -13.42 -3.29
CA LEU A 162 0.81 -13.27 -2.54
C LEU A 162 0.78 -14.15 -1.28
N ALA A 163 1.21 -15.41 -1.38
CA ALA A 163 1.31 -16.31 -0.24
C ALA A 163 2.32 -15.81 0.80
N LEU A 164 3.48 -15.34 0.35
CA LEU A 164 4.53 -14.80 1.24
C LEU A 164 4.11 -13.49 1.90
N TYR A 165 3.37 -12.63 1.19
CA TYR A 165 2.78 -11.41 1.75
C TYR A 165 1.67 -11.71 2.77
N VAL A 166 0.83 -12.73 2.55
CA VAL A 166 -0.21 -13.13 3.52
C VAL A 166 0.39 -13.71 4.81
N VAL A 167 1.59 -14.29 4.72
CA VAL A 167 2.30 -14.89 5.85
C VAL A 167 3.19 -13.87 6.60
N SER A 168 3.52 -12.73 5.99
CA SER A 168 4.40 -11.69 6.55
C SER A 168 3.63 -10.55 7.23
#